data_AF-A0A7K6AKK7-F1
#
_entry.id   AF-A0A7K6AKK7-F1
#
_cell.length_a   1.000
_cell.length_b   1.000
_cell.length_c   1.000
_cell.angle_alpha   90.00
_cell.angle_beta   90.00
_cell.angle_gamma   90.00
#
_symmetry.space_group_name_H-M   'P 1'
#
loop_
_entity.id
_entity.type
_entity.pdbx_description
1 polymer ?
#
loop_
_entity_poly.entity_id
_entity_poly.type
_entity_poly.pdbx_seq_one_letter_code
_entity_poly.pdbx_strand_id
1 'polypeptide(L)'
;GGILADDMGLGKTIQVIAFLSGMFDADLVRHVLLVMPTTLISNWLAEFAHWTPGLRVKEFHGTSKAERTRNLERVQRRNGIIVTSY
;
A
#
# COMPACT_ATOMS: atom_id res chain seq x y z
N GLY A 1 -7.15 -17.27 3.62
CA GLY A 1 -6.67 -16.54 2.42
C GLY A 1 -7.82 -16.40 1.44
N GLY A 2 -7.73 -15.45 0.51
CA GLY A 2 -8.76 -15.21 -0.52
C GLY A 2 -8.12 -14.72 -1.82
N ILE A 3 -8.83 -14.89 -2.92
CA ILE A 3 -8.38 -14.46 -4.26
C ILE A 3 -9.44 -13.51 -4.81
N LEU A 4 -9.01 -12.33 -5.25
CA LEU A 4 -9.84 -11.37 -5.96
C LEU A 4 -9.44 -11.40 -7.44
N ALA A 5 -10.23 -12.08 -8.27
CA ALA A 5 -9.90 -12.39 -9.67
C ALA A 5 -10.99 -11.93 -10.65
N ASP A 6 -11.65 -10.81 -10.35
CA ASP A 6 -12.63 -10.21 -11.27
C ASP A 6 -11.96 -9.60 -12.50
N ASP A 7 -12.76 -9.26 -13.52
CA ASP A 7 -12.31 -8.64 -14.75
C ASP A 7 -11.52 -7.33 -14.54
N MET A 8 -10.65 -7.01 -15.50
CA MET A 8 -9.93 -5.75 -15.55
C MET A 8 -10.92 -4.57 -15.63
N GLY A 9 -10.63 -3.49 -14.91
CA GLY A 9 -11.48 -2.29 -14.90
C GLY A 9 -12.57 -2.26 -13.81
N LEU A 10 -12.82 -3.35 -13.08
CA LEU A 10 -13.83 -3.40 -12.01
C LEU A 10 -13.40 -2.77 -10.67
N GLY A 11 -12.35 -1.94 -10.68
CA GLY A 11 -11.95 -1.17 -9.49
C GLY A 11 -11.30 -1.98 -8.37
N LYS A 12 -10.67 -3.14 -8.68
CA LYS A 12 -9.99 -3.99 -7.67
C LYS A 12 -9.02 -3.21 -6.77
N THR A 13 -8.30 -2.24 -7.32
CA THR A 13 -7.42 -1.36 -6.52
C THR A 13 -8.19 -0.63 -5.43
N ILE A 14 -9.31 0.00 -5.77
CA ILE A 14 -10.15 0.74 -4.81
C ILE A 14 -10.76 -0.21 -3.78
N GLN A 15 -11.19 -1.41 -4.19
CA GLN A 15 -11.69 -2.43 -3.27
C GLN A 15 -10.64 -2.82 -2.21
N VAL A 16 -9.39 -3.03 -2.63
CA VAL A 16 -8.28 -3.33 -1.70
C VAL A 16 -7.98 -2.14 -0.81
N ILE A 17 -7.96 -0.92 -1.35
CA ILE A 17 -7.73 0.30 -0.56
C ILE A 17 -8.81 0.47 0.51
N ALA A 18 -10.09 0.32 0.15
CA ALA A 18 -11.21 0.42 1.07
C ALA A 18 -11.15 -0.67 2.16
N PHE A 19 -10.85 -1.91 1.78
CA PHE A 19 -10.64 -3.00 2.72
C PHE A 19 -9.52 -2.67 3.71
N LEU A 20 -8.36 -2.23 3.24
CA LEU A 20 -7.24 -1.90 4.11
C LEU A 20 -7.55 -0.72 5.02
N SER A 21 -8.22 0.32 4.52
CA SER A 21 -8.66 1.46 5.36
C SER A 21 -9.49 0.96 6.54
N GLY A 22 -10.52 0.15 6.29
CA GLY A 22 -11.36 -0.40 7.35
C GLY A 22 -10.58 -1.28 8.34
N MET A 23 -9.60 -2.06 7.87
CA MET A 23 -8.75 -2.88 8.73
C MET A 23 -7.84 -2.02 9.64
N PHE A 24 -7.35 -0.88 9.15
CA PHE A 24 -6.58 0.07 9.96
C PHE A 24 -7.48 0.84 10.93
N ASP A 25 -8.64 1.30 10.49
CA ASP A 25 -9.61 2.04 11.33
C ASP A 25 -10.16 1.17 12.47
N ALA A 26 -10.28 -0.14 12.25
CA ALA A 26 -10.68 -1.12 13.25
C ALA A 26 -9.51 -1.65 14.12
N ASP A 27 -8.30 -1.11 13.95
CA ASP A 27 -7.07 -1.57 14.64
C ASP A 27 -6.77 -3.08 14.47
N LEU A 28 -7.26 -3.69 13.38
CA LEU A 28 -7.05 -5.11 13.09
C LEU A 28 -5.69 -5.38 12.41
N VAL A 29 -5.11 -4.37 11.79
CA VAL A 29 -3.76 -4.42 11.20
C VAL A 29 -2.94 -3.20 11.58
N ARG A 30 -1.62 -3.40 11.70
CA ARG A 30 -0.65 -2.31 11.96
C ARG A 30 0.35 -2.12 10.82
N HIS A 31 0.74 -3.20 10.15
CA HIS A 31 1.68 -3.16 9.05
C HIS A 31 1.19 -4.05 7.92
N VAL A 32 1.25 -3.55 6.68
CA VAL A 32 0.86 -4.28 5.48
C VAL A 32 1.97 -4.13 4.43
N LEU A 33 2.28 -5.23 3.75
CA LEU A 33 3.18 -5.25 2.60
C LEU A 33 2.36 -5.50 1.33
N LEU A 34 2.45 -4.58 0.38
CA LEU A 34 1.91 -4.75 -0.96
C LEU A 34 3.05 -5.04 -1.93
N VAL A 35 2.91 -6.11 -2.72
CA VAL A 35 3.87 -6.51 -3.76
C VAL A 35 3.16 -6.46 -5.10
N MET A 36 3.72 -5.73 -6.06
CA MET A 36 3.09 -5.50 -7.38
C MET A 36 4.14 -5.24 -8.48
N PRO A 37 3.82 -5.31 -9.78
CA PRO A 37 4.71 -4.83 -10.83
C PRO A 37 5.14 -3.38 -10.58
N THR A 38 6.40 -3.04 -10.86
CA THR A 38 6.95 -1.68 -10.69
C THR A 38 6.10 -0.62 -11.37
N THR A 39 5.54 -0.95 -12.55
CA THR A 39 4.70 -0.04 -13.35
C THR A 39 3.39 0.35 -12.65
N LEU A 40 2.95 -0.40 -11.63
CA LEU A 40 1.72 -0.11 -10.88
C LEU A 40 1.97 0.71 -9.60
N ILE A 41 3.21 0.82 -9.12
CA ILE A 41 3.52 1.46 -7.84
C ILE A 41 3.03 2.91 -7.81
N SER A 42 3.37 3.70 -8.83
CA SER A 42 2.97 5.12 -8.89
C SER A 42 1.45 5.28 -8.91
N ASN A 43 0.75 4.44 -9.68
CA ASN A 43 -0.70 4.44 -9.73
C ASN A 43 -1.31 4.13 -8.36
N TRP A 44 -0.84 3.07 -7.69
CA TRP A 44 -1.36 2.71 -6.37
C TRP A 44 -1.10 3.79 -5.32
N LEU A 45 0.08 4.43 -5.32
CA LEU A 45 0.36 5.55 -4.42
C LEU A 45 -0.59 6.74 -4.66
N ALA A 46 -0.90 7.04 -5.92
CA ALA A 46 -1.85 8.10 -6.28
C ALA A 46 -3.27 7.76 -5.81
N GLU A 47 -3.72 6.52 -6.04
CA GLU A 47 -5.04 6.06 -5.57
C GLU A 47 -5.15 6.10 -4.04
N PHE A 48 -4.12 5.65 -3.30
CA PHE A 48 -4.11 5.77 -1.84
C PHE A 48 -4.17 7.22 -1.36
N ALA A 49 -3.42 8.12 -2.01
CA ALA A 49 -3.44 9.54 -1.69
C ALA A 49 -4.81 10.18 -1.99
N HIS A 50 -5.51 9.71 -3.02
CA HIS A 50 -6.83 10.19 -3.40
C HIS A 50 -7.93 9.69 -2.45
N TRP A 51 -8.00 8.37 -2.22
CA TRP A 51 -9.10 7.75 -1.47
C TRP A 51 -8.89 7.73 0.04
N THR A 52 -7.64 7.71 0.50
CA THR A 52 -7.27 7.52 1.90
C THR A 52 -6.09 8.42 2.32
N PRO A 53 -6.20 9.76 2.21
CA PRO A 53 -5.08 10.68 2.45
C PRO A 53 -4.49 10.60 3.87
N GLY A 54 -5.26 10.10 4.85
CA GLY A 54 -4.79 9.87 6.22
C GLY A 54 -3.95 8.61 6.40
N LEU A 55 -4.03 7.66 5.46
CA LEU A 55 -3.36 6.37 5.58
C LEU A 55 -1.88 6.47 5.18
N ARG A 56 -0.98 5.99 6.04
CA ARG A 56 0.46 6.04 5.78
C ARG A 56 0.84 4.97 4.77
N VAL A 57 1.11 5.39 3.54
CA VAL A 57 1.65 4.52 2.49
C VAL A 57 3.03 5.01 2.05
N LYS A 58 3.99 4.09 1.96
CA LYS A 58 5.37 4.37 1.53
C LYS A 58 5.86 3.32 0.57
N GLU A 59 6.60 3.77 -0.44
CA GLU A 59 7.31 2.86 -1.34
C GLU A 59 8.63 2.37 -0.73
N PHE A 60 8.93 1.12 -1.04
CA PHE A 60 10.21 0.45 -0.85
C PHE A 60 10.72 0.04 -2.23
N HIS A 61 10.83 1.01 -3.13
CA HIS A 61 11.33 0.84 -4.48
C HIS A 61 12.38 1.92 -4.79
N GLY A 62 13.16 1.74 -5.86
CA GLY A 62 14.19 2.69 -6.29
C GLY A 62 15.61 2.38 -5.79
N THR A 63 16.57 3.15 -6.29
CA THR A 63 18.01 2.89 -6.12
C THR A 63 18.56 3.34 -4.76
N SER A 64 17.95 4.34 -4.13
CA SER A 64 18.41 4.88 -2.85
C SER A 64 18.10 3.94 -1.69
N LYS A 65 19.12 3.22 -1.19
CA LYS A 65 19.00 2.39 0.03
C LYS A 65 18.62 3.21 1.26
N ALA A 66 19.16 4.42 1.39
CA ALA A 66 18.87 5.31 2.52
C ALA A 66 17.38 5.71 2.55
N GLU A 67 16.81 6.05 1.39
CA GLU A 67 15.40 6.37 1.28
C GLU A 67 14.50 5.18 1.62
N ARG A 68 14.79 4.01 1.04
CA ARG A 68 14.06 2.77 1.33
C ARG A 68 14.07 2.43 2.81
N THR A 69 15.23 2.55 3.45
CA THR A 69 15.39 2.29 4.89
C THR A 69 14.58 3.29 5.73
N ARG A 70 14.68 4.59 5.40
CA ARG A 70 13.88 5.64 6.05
C ARG A 70 12.38 5.41 5.93
N ASN A 71 11.91 5.00 4.76
CA ASN A 71 10.49 4.71 4.51
C ASN A 71 10.01 3.50 5.32
N LEU A 72 10.82 2.43 5.35
CA LEU A 72 10.55 1.24 6.15
C LEU A 72 10.45 1.58 7.65
N GLU A 73 11.44 2.28 8.19
CA GLU A 73 11.43 2.71 9.59
C GLU A 73 10.21 3.56 9.95
N ARG A 74 9.76 4.44 9.03
CA ARG A 74 8.56 5.26 9.25
C ARG A 74 7.30 4.41 9.37
N VAL A 75 7.16 3.38 8.54
CA VAL A 75 6.01 2.46 8.63
C VAL A 75 6.10 1.59 9.88
N GLN A 76 7.28 1.09 10.22
CA GLN A 76 7.49 0.30 11.45
C GLN A 76 7.14 1.08 12.73
N ARG A 77 7.51 2.38 12.80
CA ARG A 77 7.26 3.20 14.00
C ARG A 77 5.84 3.75 14.11
N ARG A 78 5.13 3.95 12.99
CA ARG A 78 3.88 4.73 12.95
C ARG A 78 2.71 4.02 12.29
N ASN A 79 2.79 2.70 12.14
CA ASN A 79 1.86 1.87 11.37
C ASN A 79 1.77 2.29 9.90
N GLY A 80 1.26 1.40 9.05
CA GLY A 80 0.95 1.72 7.66
C GLY A 80 1.38 0.64 6.67
N ILE A 81 1.51 1.06 5.42
CA ILE A 81 1.67 0.18 4.26
C ILE A 81 3.02 0.45 3.61
N ILE A 82 3.77 -0.62 3.34
CA ILE A 82 4.92 -0.61 2.43
C ILE A 82 4.51 -1.20 1.09
N VAL A 83 4.86 -0.52 0.01
CA VAL A 83 4.67 -0.99 -1.38
C VAL A 83 6.03 -1.33 -1.97
N THR A 84 6.19 -2.54 -2.50
CA THR A 84 7.41 -2.99 -3.17
C THR A 84 7.08 -3.64 -4.50
N SER A 85 8.10 -3.82 -5.33
CA SER A 85 8.03 -4.65 -6.52
C SER A 85 8.54 -6.07 -6.27
N TYR A 86 8.15 -7.00 -7.16
CA TYR A 86 8.91 -8.24 -7.37
C TYR A 86 10.17 -7.98 -8.21
#